data_AF-X1JKT6-F1
#
_entry.id   AF-X1JKT6-F1
#
_cell.length_a   1.000
_cell.length_b   1.000
_cell.length_c   1.000
_cell.angle_alpha   90.00
_cell.angle_beta   90.00
_cell.angle_gamma   90.00
#
_symmetry.space_group_name_H-M   'P 1'
#
loop_
_entity.id
_entity.type
_entity.pdbx_description
1 polymer ?
#
loop_
_entity_poly.entity_id
_entity_poly.type
_entity_poly.pdbx_seq_one_letter_code
_entity_poly.pdbx_strand_id
1 'polypeptide(L)'
;MKYIYGPVPSWRLGKSLGVDPVSTEKKTCSFDCVYCQLGRTINPITKRKVFIKLDDFVKELILAKKLLRESTLEKGLDKKELPIDYITFSGLAEPTLAENLSELVKVVHQNMSQPVAILTNSSLMTREDVLRDLLLFDVVVVK
;
A
#
# COMPACT_ATOMS: atom_id res chain seq x y z
N MET A 1 12.66 -3.33 5.69
CA MET A 1 11.55 -2.37 5.58
C MET A 1 10.31 -3.05 6.13
N LYS A 2 9.53 -2.36 6.96
CA LYS A 2 8.39 -2.91 7.72
C LYS A 2 7.03 -2.59 7.08
N TYR A 3 6.92 -1.42 6.45
CA TYR A 3 5.68 -0.89 5.86
C TYR A 3 5.74 -0.87 4.33
N ILE A 4 6.93 -0.89 3.76
CA ILE A 4 7.16 -0.77 2.33
C ILE A 4 7.95 -1.98 1.84
N TYR A 5 7.61 -2.49 0.66
CA TYR A 5 8.29 -3.64 0.07
C TYR A 5 8.35 -3.54 -1.45
N GLY A 6 9.22 -4.35 -2.05
CA GLY A 6 9.43 -4.38 -3.49
C GLY A 6 10.56 -3.45 -3.96
N PRO A 7 10.56 -3.04 -5.23
CA PRO A 7 9.47 -3.22 -6.21
C PRO A 7 9.18 -4.67 -6.55
N VAL A 8 7.92 -4.99 -6.82
CA VAL A 8 7.46 -6.33 -7.21
C VAL A 8 6.72 -6.29 -8.55
N PRO A 9 6.78 -7.37 -9.35
CA PRO A 9 5.95 -7.48 -10.54
C PRO A 9 4.49 -7.71 -10.13
N SER A 10 3.61 -6.77 -10.50
CA SER A 10 2.16 -6.89 -10.43
C SER A 10 1.63 -7.31 -11.79
N TRP A 11 0.78 -8.34 -11.82
CA TRP A 11 0.12 -8.78 -13.05
C TRP A 11 -0.88 -7.76 -13.59
N ARG A 12 -1.34 -6.83 -12.75
CA ARG A 12 -2.36 -5.83 -13.11
C ARG A 12 -1.78 -4.43 -13.30
N LEU A 13 -0.70 -4.09 -12.60
CA LEU A 13 -0.21 -2.72 -12.44
C LEU A 13 1.29 -2.59 -12.76
N GLY A 14 1.84 -3.50 -13.56
CA GLY A 14 3.26 -3.46 -13.93
C GLY A 14 4.18 -3.63 -12.72
N LYS A 15 5.29 -2.92 -12.67
CA LYS A 15 6.25 -2.98 -11.57
C LYS A 15 5.85 -1.99 -10.48
N SER A 16 5.44 -2.48 -9.32
CA SER A 16 4.91 -1.63 -8.25
C SER A 16 5.79 -1.65 -7.01
N LEU A 17 5.91 -0.51 -6.33
CA LEU A 17 6.32 -0.46 -4.93
C LEU A 17 5.09 -0.77 -4.05
N GLY A 18 5.23 -1.68 -3.10
CA GLY A 18 4.13 -2.06 -2.20
C GLY A 18 4.15 -1.27 -0.90
N VAL A 19 2.98 -0.86 -0.42
CA VAL A 19 2.75 -0.22 0.88
C VAL A 19 1.76 -1.05 1.67
N ASP A 20 2.16 -1.59 2.81
CA ASP A 20 1.28 -2.28 3.75
C ASP A 20 0.84 -1.29 4.85
N PRO A 21 -0.41 -0.78 4.83
CA PRO A 21 -0.86 0.20 5.80
C PRO A 21 -1.25 -0.42 7.17
N VAL A 22 -1.26 -1.75 7.26
CA VAL A 22 -1.64 -2.49 8.48
C VAL A 22 -0.43 -3.16 9.11
N SER A 23 0.49 -3.72 8.30
CA SER A 23 1.79 -4.27 8.71
C SER A 23 1.78 -5.11 9.99
N THR A 24 0.74 -5.94 10.14
CA THR A 24 0.63 -6.90 11.24
C THR A 24 1.40 -8.17 10.92
N GLU A 25 1.96 -8.84 11.94
CA GLU A 25 2.71 -10.10 11.75
C GLU A 25 1.87 -11.24 11.16
N LYS A 26 0.56 -11.24 11.42
CA LYS A 26 -0.38 -12.25 10.96
C LYS A 26 -1.48 -11.60 10.13
N LYS A 27 -2.09 -12.40 9.24
CA LYS A 27 -3.14 -11.93 8.34
C LYS A 27 -4.32 -11.33 9.12
N THR A 28 -4.61 -10.06 8.84
CA THR A 28 -5.65 -9.27 9.52
C THR A 28 -6.63 -8.75 8.50
N CYS A 29 -7.79 -9.37 8.39
CA CYS A 29 -8.72 -9.10 7.29
C CYS A 29 -10.15 -9.34 7.75
N SER A 30 -11.12 -8.71 7.11
CA SER A 30 -12.55 -8.96 7.33
C SER A 30 -13.02 -10.28 6.72
N PHE A 31 -12.28 -10.83 5.75
CA PHE A 31 -12.59 -12.09 5.07
C PHE A 31 -11.53 -13.15 5.32
N ASP A 32 -11.93 -14.42 5.24
CA ASP A 32 -11.03 -15.59 5.24
C ASP A 32 -11.13 -16.38 3.92
N CYS A 33 -10.74 -15.74 2.81
CA CYS A 33 -10.88 -16.35 1.48
C CYS A 33 -10.01 -17.61 1.34
N VAL A 34 -10.61 -18.73 0.94
CA VAL A 34 -9.95 -20.03 0.74
C VAL A 34 -8.84 -20.01 -0.32
N TYR A 35 -8.90 -19.04 -1.24
CA TYR A 35 -7.93 -18.84 -2.33
C TYR A 35 -6.87 -17.78 -2.01
N CYS A 36 -6.82 -17.25 -0.79
CA CYS A 36 -5.87 -16.21 -0.42
C CYS A 36 -4.45 -16.78 -0.33
N GLN A 37 -3.52 -16.24 -1.12
CA GLN A 37 -2.10 -16.63 -1.10
C GLN A 37 -1.42 -16.39 0.26
N LEU A 38 -2.01 -15.53 1.10
CA LEU A 38 -1.54 -15.23 2.45
C LEU A 38 -2.00 -16.27 3.49
N GLY A 39 -2.78 -17.27 3.08
CA GLY A 39 -3.35 -18.28 3.96
C GLY A 39 -4.55 -17.79 4.76
N ARG A 40 -4.80 -18.47 5.89
CA ARG A 40 -5.96 -18.22 6.76
C ARG A 40 -5.85 -16.88 7.49
N THR A 41 -6.99 -16.21 7.64
CA THR A 41 -7.11 -15.01 8.45
C THR A 41 -7.03 -15.37 9.92
N ILE A 42 -6.05 -14.79 10.61
CA ILE A 42 -5.84 -15.03 12.04
C ILE A 42 -6.57 -13.99 12.88
N ASN A 43 -6.62 -12.75 12.39
CA ASN A 43 -7.28 -11.64 13.07
C ASN A 43 -8.48 -11.15 12.24
N PRO A 44 -9.67 -11.77 12.39
CA PRO A 44 -10.87 -11.34 11.68
C PRO A 44 -11.41 -10.06 12.30
N ILE A 45 -11.21 -8.92 11.63
CA ILE A 45 -11.67 -7.62 12.13
C ILE A 45 -12.35 -6.80 11.03
N THR A 46 -13.29 -5.96 11.46
CA THR A 46 -13.95 -4.94 10.62
C THR A 46 -13.82 -3.54 11.20
N LYS A 47 -13.39 -3.43 12.47
CA LYS A 47 -13.15 -2.15 13.12
C LYS A 47 -11.81 -1.58 12.64
N ARG A 48 -11.88 -0.39 12.04
CA ARG A 48 -10.72 0.40 11.64
C ARG A 48 -9.95 0.88 12.88
N LYS A 49 -8.62 0.95 12.77
CA LYS A 49 -7.73 1.53 13.79
C LYS A 49 -6.43 1.99 13.16
N VAL A 50 -5.67 2.82 13.87
CA VAL A 50 -4.30 3.18 13.47
C VAL A 50 -3.36 1.99 13.74
N PHE A 51 -2.69 1.50 12.71
CA PHE A 51 -1.71 0.41 12.81
C PHE A 51 -0.27 0.91 12.72
N ILE A 52 -0.04 1.90 11.86
CA ILE A 52 1.29 2.44 11.59
C ILE A 52 1.33 3.92 11.96
N LYS A 53 2.41 4.35 12.61
CA LYS A 53 2.64 5.75 12.92
C LYS A 53 3.09 6.47 11.65
N LEU A 54 2.50 7.64 11.39
CA LEU A 54 2.77 8.42 10.19
C LEU A 54 4.26 8.77 10.06
N ASP A 55 4.91 9.18 11.15
CA ASP A 55 6.34 9.53 11.17
C ASP A 55 7.25 8.37 10.76
N ASP A 56 6.92 7.15 11.20
CA ASP A 56 7.71 5.96 10.87
C ASP A 56 7.52 5.59 9.40
N PHE A 57 6.30 5.72 8.89
CA PHE A 57 5.99 5.53 7.47
C PHE A 57 6.74 6.54 6.58
N VAL A 58 6.75 7.83 6.94
CA VAL A 58 7.45 8.88 6.20
C VAL A 58 8.94 8.56 6.10
N LYS A 59 9.59 8.18 7.21
CA LYS A 59 11.01 7.81 7.22
C LYS A 59 11.29 6.64 6.28
N GLU A 60 10.45 5.62 6.31
CA GLU A 60 10.62 4.44 5.47
C GLU A 60 10.36 4.74 3.99
N LEU A 61 9.39 5.60 3.67
CA LEU A 61 9.10 6.04 2.31
C LEU A 61 10.25 6.83 1.69
N ILE A 62 10.83 7.75 2.45
CA ILE A 62 12.01 8.53 2.01
C ILE A 62 13.19 7.59 1.75
N LEU A 63 13.41 6.60 2.63
CA LEU A 63 14.45 5.59 2.43
C LEU A 63 14.19 4.75 1.18
N ALA A 64 12.96 4.27 0.98
CA ALA A 64 12.58 3.51 -0.21
C ALA A 64 12.81 4.32 -1.50
N LYS A 65 12.38 5.58 -1.53
CA LYS A 65 12.64 6.50 -2.65
C LYS A 65 14.13 6.65 -2.93
N LYS A 66 14.97 6.80 -1.90
CA LYS A 66 16.42 6.91 -2.04
C LYS A 66 17.02 5.64 -2.66
N LEU A 67 16.69 4.47 -2.13
CA LEU A 67 17.20 3.18 -2.64
C LEU A 67 16.78 2.93 -4.10
N LEU A 68 15.54 3.30 -4.45
CA LEU A 68 15.06 3.19 -5.83
C LEU A 68 15.89 4.07 -6.78
N ARG A 69 16.19 5.32 -6.39
CA ARG A 69 17.03 6.22 -7.19
C ARG A 69 18.45 5.68 -7.37
N GLU A 70 19.06 5.19 -6.30
CA GLU A 70 20.40 4.59 -6.35
C GLU A 70 20.44 3.40 -7.32
N SER A 71 19.45 2.51 -7.26
CA SER A 71 19.33 1.38 -8.18
C SER A 71 19.10 1.76 -9.65
N THR A 72 18.59 2.97 -9.91
CA THR A 72 18.32 3.50 -11.25
C THR A 72 19.60 4.05 -11.88
N LEU A 73 20.40 4.74 -11.06
CA LEU A 73 21.70 5.28 -11.45
C LEU A 73 22.68 4.19 -11.87
N GLU A 74 22.74 3.09 -11.11
CA GLU A 74 23.60 1.93 -11.43
C GLU A 74 23.24 1.29 -12.77
N LYS A 75 21.97 1.41 -13.20
CA LYS A 75 21.44 0.81 -14.43
C LYS A 75 21.46 1.75 -15.63
N GLY A 76 21.99 2.97 -15.49
CA GLY A 76 22.08 3.95 -16.58
C GLY A 76 20.72 4.46 -17.08
N LEU A 77 19.66 4.28 -16.29
CA LEU A 77 18.31 4.77 -16.59
C LEU A 77 18.22 6.29 -16.33
N ASP A 78 17.27 6.97 -16.98
CA ASP A 78 17.10 8.41 -16.83
C ASP A 78 16.85 8.78 -15.35
N LYS A 79 17.55 9.81 -14.87
CA LYS A 79 17.58 10.21 -13.44
C LYS A 79 16.22 10.72 -12.94
N LYS A 80 15.30 11.04 -13.85
CA LYS A 80 14.05 11.73 -13.54
C LYS A 80 12.94 10.80 -13.06
N GLU A 81 12.97 9.52 -13.41
CA GLU A 81 11.86 8.60 -13.12
C GLU A 81 12.31 7.44 -12.23
N LEU A 82 11.53 7.14 -11.18
CA LEU A 82 11.76 5.93 -10.41
C LEU A 82 11.36 4.73 -11.29
N PRO A 83 12.03 3.57 -11.15
CA PRO A 83 11.84 2.43 -12.03
C PRO A 83 10.65 1.59 -11.55
N ILE A 84 9.50 2.25 -11.35
CA ILE A 84 8.23 1.71 -10.87
C ILE A 84 7.07 2.42 -11.58
N ASP A 85 6.05 1.66 -11.94
CA ASP A 85 4.84 2.13 -12.62
C ASP A 85 3.80 2.62 -11.61
N TYR A 86 3.72 1.99 -10.43
CA TYR A 86 2.73 2.28 -9.39
C TYR A 86 3.30 2.21 -7.97
N ILE A 87 2.61 2.88 -7.05
CA ILE A 87 2.70 2.62 -5.62
C ILE A 87 1.38 1.98 -5.19
N THR A 88 1.41 0.73 -4.75
CA THR A 88 0.20 -0.04 -4.47
C THR A 88 0.05 -0.29 -2.98
N PHE A 89 -1.06 0.17 -2.41
CA PHE A 89 -1.50 -0.15 -1.07
C PHE A 89 -2.09 -1.56 -1.05
N SER A 90 -1.32 -2.47 -0.47
CA SER A 90 -1.65 -3.88 -0.29
C SER A 90 -0.69 -4.48 0.72
N GLY A 91 -1.01 -5.63 1.31
CA GLY A 91 -0.10 -6.26 2.26
C GLY A 91 -0.71 -7.49 2.88
N LEU A 92 -0.42 -7.74 4.16
CA LEU A 92 -0.92 -8.90 4.89
C LEU A 92 -2.37 -8.75 5.37
N ALA A 93 -3.07 -7.70 4.94
CA ALA A 93 -4.36 -7.30 5.49
C ALA A 93 -5.28 -6.68 4.45
N GLU A 94 -6.55 -6.47 4.84
CA GLU A 94 -7.43 -5.55 4.12
C GLU A 94 -6.96 -4.11 4.37
N PRO A 95 -6.46 -3.37 3.35
CA PRO A 95 -5.82 -2.08 3.55
C PRO A 95 -6.74 -1.02 4.16
N THR A 96 -8.04 -1.08 3.86
CA THR A 96 -9.04 -0.13 4.37
C THR A 96 -9.28 -0.25 5.88
N LEU A 97 -8.71 -1.25 6.56
CA LEU A 97 -8.71 -1.32 8.02
C LEU A 97 -7.85 -0.23 8.67
N ALA A 98 -6.85 0.31 7.96
CA ALA A 98 -6.05 1.41 8.48
C ALA A 98 -6.90 2.68 8.58
N GLU A 99 -7.13 3.16 9.81
CA GLU A 99 -7.94 4.36 10.07
C GLU A 99 -7.28 5.63 9.52
N ASN A 100 -5.94 5.70 9.55
CA ASN A 100 -5.16 6.80 9.01
C ASN A 100 -4.81 6.65 7.51
N LEU A 101 -5.58 5.88 6.74
CA LEU A 101 -5.30 5.60 5.32
C LEU A 101 -5.17 6.90 4.48
N SER A 102 -6.03 7.89 4.72
CA SER A 102 -5.95 9.18 4.02
C SER A 102 -4.67 9.96 4.32
N GLU A 103 -4.10 9.83 5.53
CA GLU A 103 -2.81 10.47 5.85
C GLU A 103 -1.67 9.80 5.10
N LEU A 104 -1.68 8.47 5.04
CA LEU A 104 -0.65 7.68 4.37
C LEU A 104 -0.61 7.97 2.86
N VAL A 105 -1.76 7.95 2.18
CA VAL A 105 -1.83 8.23 0.74
C VAL A 105 -1.42 9.67 0.41
N LYS A 106 -1.80 10.65 1.25
CA LYS A 106 -1.35 12.04 1.10
C LYS A 106 0.17 12.18 1.22
N VAL A 107 0.78 11.48 2.18
CA VAL A 107 2.24 11.44 2.31
C VAL A 107 2.88 10.85 1.06
N VAL A 108 2.30 9.80 0.47
CA VAL A 108 2.79 9.24 -0.79
C VAL A 108 2.72 10.27 -1.91
N HIS A 109 1.59 10.93 -2.12
CA HIS A 109 1.44 11.98 -3.15
C HIS A 109 2.41 13.16 -2.97
N GLN A 110 2.72 13.54 -1.73
CA GLN A 110 3.67 14.62 -1.47
C GLN A 110 5.12 14.23 -1.78
N ASN A 111 5.45 12.94 -1.71
CA ASN A 111 6.82 12.45 -1.81
C ASN A 111 7.12 11.70 -3.09
N MET A 112 6.12 11.25 -3.83
CA MET A 112 6.26 10.39 -5.01
C MET A 112 5.39 10.94 -6.14
N SER A 113 5.84 10.77 -7.38
CA SER A 113 5.13 11.24 -8.58
C SER A 113 4.35 10.14 -9.30
N GLN A 114 4.53 8.89 -8.87
CA GLN A 114 3.88 7.73 -9.45
C GLN A 114 2.40 7.66 -9.04
N PRO A 115 1.53 7.12 -9.91
CA PRO A 115 0.14 6.89 -9.55
C PRO A 115 0.04 5.92 -8.38
N VAL A 116 -0.94 6.17 -7.51
CA VAL A 116 -1.17 5.41 -6.28
C VAL A 116 -2.42 4.56 -6.45
N ALA A 117 -2.25 3.25 -6.25
CA ALA A 117 -3.32 2.28 -6.33
C ALA A 117 -3.60 1.64 -4.97
N ILE A 118 -4.78 1.07 -4.80
CA ILE A 118 -5.15 0.24 -3.63
C ILE A 118 -5.83 -1.05 -4.09
N LEU A 119 -5.48 -2.17 -3.44
CA LEU A 119 -6.15 -3.45 -3.63
C LEU A 119 -7.03 -3.73 -2.42
N THR A 120 -8.35 -3.66 -2.57
CA THR A 120 -9.31 -3.86 -1.47
C THR A 120 -10.25 -5.02 -1.77
N ASN A 121 -10.67 -5.73 -0.72
CA ASN A 121 -11.71 -6.75 -0.78
C ASN A 121 -13.14 -6.15 -0.73
N SER A 122 -13.27 -4.82 -0.75
CA SER A 122 -14.52 -4.04 -0.70
C SER A 122 -15.41 -4.18 0.54
N SER A 123 -15.06 -5.04 1.51
CA SER A 123 -15.91 -5.33 2.67
C SER A 123 -16.32 -4.11 3.50
N LEU A 124 -15.53 -3.03 3.47
CA LEU A 124 -15.78 -1.79 4.21
C LEU A 124 -16.24 -0.62 3.33
N MET A 125 -16.42 -0.82 2.01
CA MET A 125 -16.79 0.25 1.06
C MET A 125 -18.20 0.82 1.25
N THR A 126 -19.03 0.19 2.09
CA THR A 126 -20.34 0.75 2.47
C THR A 126 -20.20 1.92 3.45
N ARG A 127 -19.04 2.12 4.07
CA ARG A 127 -18.80 3.21 5.00
C ARG A 127 -18.33 4.47 4.27
N GLU A 128 -18.93 5.60 4.62
CA GLU A 128 -18.57 6.90 4.02
C GLU A 128 -17.12 7.31 4.27
N ASP A 129 -16.57 7.02 5.44
CA ASP A 129 -15.18 7.33 5.78
C ASP A 129 -14.20 6.57 4.86
N VAL A 130 -14.47 5.29 4.59
CA VAL A 130 -13.68 4.48 3.66
C VAL A 130 -13.80 5.02 2.24
N LEU A 131 -15.01 5.35 1.78
CA LEU A 131 -15.20 5.94 0.46
C LEU A 131 -14.40 7.24 0.29
N ARG A 132 -14.39 8.11 1.31
CA ARG A 132 -13.59 9.35 1.30
C ARG A 132 -12.09 9.08 1.22
N ASP A 133 -11.60 8.06 1.91
CA ASP A 133 -10.19 7.67 1.80
C ASP A 133 -9.86 7.12 0.41
N LEU A 134 -10.75 6.30 -0.17
CA LEU A 134 -10.58 5.69 -1.48
C LEU A 134 -10.57 6.71 -2.63
N LEU A 135 -11.25 7.86 -2.48
CA LEU A 135 -11.22 8.96 -3.45
C LEU A 135 -9.83 9.62 -3.58
N LEU A 136 -8.91 9.35 -2.65
CA LEU A 136 -7.54 9.85 -2.73
C LEU A 136 -6.62 8.94 -3.56
N PHE A 137 -7.11 7.81 -4.07
CA PHE A 137 -6.31 6.90 -4.90
C PHE A 137 -6.63 7.13 -6.39
N ASP A 138 -5.60 7.05 -7.23
CA ASP A 138 -5.76 7.14 -8.68
C ASP A 138 -6.46 5.88 -9.23
N VAL A 139 -6.21 4.73 -8.61
CA VAL A 139 -6.80 3.45 -9.02
C VAL A 139 -7.25 2.64 -7.81
N VAL A 140 -8.54 2.28 -7.78
CA VAL A 140 -9.11 1.37 -6.78
C VAL A 140 -9.41 0.04 -7.46
N VAL A 141 -8.69 -1.02 -7.08
CA VAL A 141 -8.92 -2.38 -7.57
C VAL A 141 -9.69 -3.16 -6.51
N VAL A 142 -10.93 -3.49 -6.84
CA VAL A 142 -11.83 -4.28 -6.00
C VAL A 142 -11.66 -5.77 -6.33
N LYS A 143 -11.59 -6.61 -5.30
CA LYS A 143 -11.45 -8.07 -5.40
C LYS A 143 -12.61 -8.80 -4.76
#